data_AF-A0A7C4JYW4-F1
#
_entry.id   AF-A0A7C4JYW4-F1
#
_cell.length_a   1.000
_cell.length_b   1.000
_cell.length_c   1.000
_cell.angle_alpha   90.00
_cell.angle_beta   90.00
_cell.angle_gamma   90.00
#
_symmetry.space_group_name_H-M   'P 1'
#
loop_
_entity.id
_entity.type
_entity.pdbx_description
1 polymer ?
#
loop_
_entity_poly.entity_id
_entity_poly.type
_entity_poly.pdbx_seq_one_letter_code
_entity_poly.pdbx_strand_id
1 'polypeptide(L)'
;MAKLTKEELEKRLKKCGKSMGFELENQRFYQYLRLNIDADPFFILNFLKKEEVIEIIDDKKAINELSILLSDIVDEKLASTPPYPPLSKN
;
A
#
# COMPACT_ATOMS: atom_id res chain seq x y z
N MET A 1 15.71 -13.72 7.38
CA MET A 1 14.65 -12.78 7.77
C MET A 1 13.34 -13.26 7.18
N ALA A 2 12.22 -13.13 7.88
CA ALA A 2 10.93 -13.34 7.24
C ALA A 2 10.76 -12.25 6.18
N LYS A 3 10.96 -12.60 4.90
CA LYS A 3 10.62 -11.73 3.77
C LYS A 3 9.18 -11.29 3.98
N LEU A 4 8.93 -9.98 4.01
CA LEU A 4 7.57 -9.46 4.07
C LEU A 4 6.78 -10.10 2.92
N THR A 5 5.80 -10.94 3.25
CA THR A 5 5.02 -11.65 2.24
C THR A 5 3.91 -10.75 1.72
N LYS A 6 3.40 -11.06 0.52
CA LYS A 6 2.22 -10.40 -0.05
C LYS A 6 1.05 -10.38 0.94
N GLU A 7 0.75 -11.53 1.55
CA GLU A 7 -0.34 -11.66 2.53
C GLU A 7 -0.15 -10.77 3.76
N GLU A 8 1.08 -10.68 4.27
CA GLU A 8 1.37 -9.83 5.43
C GLU A 8 1.25 -8.35 5.07
N LEU A 9 1.74 -7.94 3.89
CA LEU A 9 1.57 -6.58 3.41
C LEU A 9 0.08 -6.24 3.20
N GLU A 10 -0.71 -7.14 2.61
CA GLU A 10 -2.15 -6.96 2.48
C GLU A 10 -2.86 -6.80 3.84
N LYS A 11 -2.46 -7.56 4.88
CA LYS A 11 -2.99 -7.38 6.23
C LYS A 11 -2.66 -6.00 6.80
N ARG A 12 -1.44 -5.52 6.59
CA ARG A 12 -1.01 -4.17 7.02
C ARG A 12 -1.78 -3.08 6.29
N LEU A 13 -2.00 -3.22 4.98
CA LEU A 13 -2.82 -2.31 4.19
C LEU A 13 -4.26 -2.25 4.69
N LYS A 14 -4.89 -3.41 4.97
CA LYS A 14 -6.24 -3.47 5.56
C LYS A 14 -6.31 -2.75 6.90
N LYS A 15 -5.28 -2.89 7.75
CA LYS A 15 -5.20 -2.17 9.03
C LYS A 15 -5.03 -0.67 8.82
N CYS A 16 -4.19 -0.25 7.88
CA CYS A 16 -3.96 1.14 7.51
C CYS A 16 -5.24 1.82 7.00
N GLY A 17 -5.93 1.20 6.05
CA GLY A 17 -7.21 1.70 5.53
C GLY A 17 -8.23 1.95 6.64
N LYS A 18 -8.39 0.98 7.56
CA LYS A 18 -9.26 1.14 8.74
C LYS A 18 -8.84 2.32 9.62
N SER A 19 -7.54 2.48 9.91
CA SER A 19 -7.08 3.60 10.75
C SER A 19 -7.26 4.97 10.09
N MET A 20 -7.32 5.02 8.76
CA MET A 20 -7.56 6.25 8.00
C MET A 20 -9.06 6.51 7.76
N GLY A 21 -9.95 5.64 8.28
CA GLY A 21 -11.40 5.79 8.13
C GLY A 21 -11.96 5.29 6.79
N PHE A 22 -11.18 4.57 6.00
CA PHE A 22 -11.71 3.89 4.81
C PHE A 22 -12.44 2.60 5.22
N GLU A 23 -13.61 2.38 4.64
CA GLU A 23 -14.26 1.07 4.65
C GLU A 23 -13.33 0.01 3.99
N LEU A 24 -13.32 -1.22 4.52
CA LEU A 24 -12.58 -2.33 3.92
C LEU A 24 -13.04 -2.52 2.46
N GLU A 25 -12.08 -2.68 1.54
CA GLU A 25 -12.35 -2.86 0.10
C GLU A 25 -12.95 -1.62 -0.58
N ASN A 26 -12.54 -0.43 -0.14
CA ASN A 26 -12.89 0.82 -0.79
C ASN A 26 -11.88 1.18 -1.90
N GLN A 27 -12.35 1.33 -3.13
CA GLN A 27 -11.52 1.73 -4.28
C GLN A 27 -10.75 3.04 -4.03
N ARG A 28 -11.33 4.01 -3.29
CA ARG A 28 -10.67 5.28 -2.94
C ARG A 28 -9.39 5.08 -2.14
N PHE A 29 -9.35 4.06 -1.28
CA PHE A 29 -8.14 3.74 -0.53
C PHE A 29 -7.02 3.31 -1.48
N TYR A 30 -7.31 2.41 -2.42
CA TYR A 30 -6.32 1.94 -3.39
C TYR A 30 -5.92 3.04 -4.39
N GLN A 31 -6.84 3.93 -4.76
CA GLN A 31 -6.51 5.13 -5.55
C GLN A 31 -5.56 6.06 -4.79
N TYR A 32 -5.83 6.30 -3.49
CA TYR A 32 -4.93 7.05 -2.63
C TYR A 32 -3.54 6.42 -2.56
N LEU A 33 -3.45 5.10 -2.36
CA LEU A 33 -2.17 4.39 -2.35
C LEU A 33 -1.43 4.56 -3.68
N ARG A 34 -2.13 4.37 -4.82
CA ARG A 34 -1.54 4.52 -6.16
C ARG A 34 -0.89 5.88 -6.36
N LEU A 35 -1.60 6.95 -6.00
CA LEU A 35 -1.08 8.32 -6.10
C LEU A 35 0.20 8.52 -5.27
N ASN A 36 0.28 7.93 -4.08
CA ASN A 36 1.45 8.06 -3.23
C ASN A 36 2.63 7.20 -3.71
N ILE A 37 2.36 6.01 -4.25
CA ILE A 37 3.39 5.14 -4.85
C ILE A 37 4.01 5.81 -6.08
N ASP A 38 3.18 6.40 -6.94
CA ASP A 38 3.65 7.10 -8.14
C ASP A 38 4.46 8.37 -7.79
N ALA A 39 4.15 9.01 -6.66
CA ALA A 39 4.84 10.21 -6.18
C ALA A 39 6.14 9.91 -5.43
N ASP A 40 6.21 8.80 -4.69
CA ASP A 40 7.34 8.44 -3.84
C ASP A 40 7.62 6.92 -3.84
N PRO A 41 8.73 6.46 -4.47
CA PRO A 41 9.09 5.04 -4.45
C PRO A 41 9.46 4.52 -3.06
N PHE A 42 9.77 5.40 -2.09
CA PHE A 42 10.01 5.05 -0.68
C PHE A 42 8.73 4.99 0.15
N PHE A 43 7.55 5.27 -0.43
CA PHE A 43 6.28 5.27 0.29
C PHE A 43 6.00 3.93 1.00
N ILE A 44 6.53 2.82 0.47
CA ILE A 44 6.46 1.49 1.08
C ILE A 44 6.97 1.44 2.53
N LEU A 45 7.94 2.30 2.89
CA LEU A 45 8.50 2.36 4.24
C LEU A 45 7.43 2.72 5.29
N ASN A 46 6.35 3.41 4.91
CA ASN A 46 5.24 3.75 5.80
C ASN A 46 4.44 2.51 6.27
N PHE A 47 4.60 1.36 5.58
CA PHE A 47 3.94 0.10 5.94
C PHE A 47 4.86 -0.87 6.69
N LEU A 48 6.08 -0.45 6.98
CA LEU A 48 7.06 -1.22 7.73
C LEU A 48 7.10 -0.79 9.19
N LYS A 49 7.49 -1.73 10.06
CA LYS A 49 7.83 -1.42 11.45
C LYS A 49 9.15 -0.66 11.47
N LYS A 50 9.38 0.10 12.54
CA LYS A 50 10.60 0.88 12.72
C LYS A 50 11.87 0.01 12.57
N GLU A 51 11.85 -1.19 13.13
CA GLU A 51 12.98 -2.12 13.09
C GLU A 51 13.25 -2.59 11.65
N GLU A 52 12.18 -2.93 10.91
CA GLU A 52 12.27 -3.32 9.49
C GLU A 52 12.83 -2.18 8.63
N VAL A 53 12.41 -0.92 8.89
CA VAL A 53 12.95 0.25 8.18
C VAL A 53 14.44 0.40 8.44
N ILE A 54 14.87 0.35 9.70
CA ILE A 54 16.29 0.47 10.07
C ILE A 54 17.14 -0.60 9.38
N GLU A 55 16.62 -1.82 9.25
CA GLU A 55 17.32 -2.92 8.59
C GLU A 55 17.50 -2.72 7.08
N ILE A 56 16.55 -2.07 6.40
CA ILE A 56 16.54 -1.98 4.93
C ILE A 56 16.84 -0.59 4.37
N ILE A 57 16.96 0.45 5.20
CA ILE A 57 17.02 1.86 4.73
C ILE A 57 18.16 2.12 3.74
N ASP A 58 19.28 1.42 3.90
CA ASP A 58 20.44 1.51 3.02
C ASP A 58 20.38 0.52 1.83
N ASP A 59 19.48 -0.46 1.87
CA ASP A 59 19.27 -1.45 0.80
C ASP A 59 18.21 -0.97 -0.21
N LYS A 60 18.66 -0.12 -1.14
CA LYS A 60 17.82 0.40 -2.23
C LYS A 60 17.18 -0.70 -3.06
N LYS A 61 17.81 -1.86 -3.20
CA LYS A 61 17.27 -2.98 -3.98
C LYS A 61 16.08 -3.60 -3.24
N ALA A 62 16.23 -3.87 -1.95
CA ALA A 62 15.14 -4.39 -1.13
C ALA A 62 13.95 -3.43 -1.09
N ILE A 63 14.19 -2.13 -0.94
CA ILE A 63 13.14 -1.10 -0.97
C ILE A 63 12.40 -1.12 -2.32
N ASN A 64 13.13 -1.21 -3.43
CA ASN A 64 12.52 -1.26 -4.76
C ASN A 64 11.68 -2.54 -4.96
N GLU A 65 12.17 -3.71 -4.52
CA GLU A 65 11.42 -4.97 -4.59
C GLU A 65 10.11 -4.89 -3.77
N LEU A 66 10.14 -4.27 -2.59
CA LEU A 66 8.95 -4.07 -1.77
C LEU A 66 7.99 -3.04 -2.38
N SER A 67 8.52 -2.00 -3.01
CA SER A 67 7.72 -0.97 -3.70
C SER A 67 6.98 -1.57 -4.90
N ILE A 68 7.65 -2.42 -5.69
CA ILE A 68 7.02 -3.19 -6.77
C ILE A 68 5.93 -4.11 -6.21
N LEU A 69 6.22 -4.87 -5.15
CA LEU A 69 5.22 -5.74 -4.51
C LEU A 69 3.98 -4.96 -4.05
N LEU A 70 4.17 -3.76 -3.48
CA LEU A 70 3.06 -2.89 -3.10
C LEU A 70 2.26 -2.41 -4.32
N SER A 71 2.95 -1.99 -5.38
CA SER A 71 2.30 -1.58 -6.64
C SER A 71 1.43 -2.70 -7.21
N ASP A 72 1.96 -3.92 -7.28
CA ASP A 72 1.24 -5.09 -7.81
C ASP A 72 -0.04 -5.37 -7.01
N ILE A 73 0.03 -5.31 -5.67
CA ILE A 73 -1.14 -5.47 -4.80
C ILE A 73 -2.17 -4.36 -5.09
N VAL A 74 -1.74 -3.10 -5.20
CA VAL A 74 -2.64 -1.97 -5.44
C VAL A 74 -3.32 -2.10 -6.80
N ASP A 75 -2.59 -2.48 -7.84
CA ASP A 75 -3.13 -2.64 -9.19
C ASP A 75 -4.14 -3.79 -9.26
N GLU A 76 -3.84 -4.94 -8.63
CA GLU A 76 -4.79 -6.06 -8.51
C GLU A 76 -6.08 -5.65 -7.79
N LYS A 77 -5.97 -4.87 -6.71
CA LYS A 77 -7.13 -4.41 -5.94
C LYS A 77 -7.92 -3.37 -6.71
N LEU A 78 -7.29 -2.45 -7.42
CA LEU A 78 -7.98 -1.48 -8.28
C LEU A 78 -8.75 -2.16 -9.41
N ALA A 79 -8.18 -3.21 -10.01
CA ALA A 79 -8.84 -3.99 -11.05
C ALA A 79 -10.04 -4.81 -10.56
N SER A 80 -10.00 -5.26 -9.30
CA SER A 80 -11.05 -6.12 -8.71
C SER A 80 -12.11 -5.36 -7.90
N THR A 81 -11.80 -4.15 -7.42
CA THR A 81 -12.72 -3.35 -6.61
C THR A 81 -13.60 -2.48 -7.51
N PRO A 82 -14.95 -2.55 -7.40
CA PRO A 82 -15.84 -1.76 -8.24
C PRO A 82 -15.60 -0.25 -8.06
N PRO A 83 -15.88 0.56 -9.11
CA PRO A 83 -15.73 1.99 -9.05
C PRO A 83 -16.49 2.60 -7.88
N TYR A 84 -15.81 3.37 -7.02
CA TYR A 84 -16.53 4.09 -5.97
C TYR A 84 -17.39 5.17 -6.62
N PRO A 85 -18.65 5.34 -6.21
CA PRO A 85 -19.51 6.35 -6.81
C PRO A 85 -18.83 7.74 -6.75
N PRO A 86 -18.97 8.56 -7.81
CA PRO A 86 -18.50 9.93 -7.75
C PRO A 86 -19.13 10.62 -6.54
N LEU A 87 -18.38 11.53 -5.92
CA LEU A 87 -18.97 12.41 -4.90
C LEU A 87 -20.20 13.07 -5.54
N SER A 88 -21.38 12.79 -4.98
CA SER A 88 -22.61 13.43 -5.45
C SER A 88 -22.36 14.93 -5.45
N LYS A 89 -22.61 15.59 -6.59
CA LYS A 89 -22.51 17.03 -6.71
C LYS A 89 -23.61 17.63 -5.83
N ASN A 90 -23.29 17.91 -4.57
CA ASN A 90 -24.05 18.85 -3.74
C ASN A 90 -23.58 20.26 -4.08
#